data_AF-A0A6G1R745-F1
#
_entry.id   AF-A0A6G1R745-F1
#
_cell.length_a   1.000
_cell.length_b   1.000
_cell.length_c   1.000
_cell.angle_alpha   90.00
_cell.angle_beta   90.00
_cell.angle_gamma   90.00
#
_symmetry.space_group_name_H-M   'P 1'
#
loop_
_entity.id
_entity.type
_entity.pdbx_description
1 polymer ?
#
loop_
_entity_poly.entity_id
_entity_poly.type
_entity_poly.pdbx_seq_one_letter_code
_entity_poly.pdbx_strand_id
1 'polypeptide(L)'
;LLDSQVREEFRRLLYFMAVAAHNSDLKLQKESDNRMVVKRTFSKAIINNKTLSRGKTDLLILFLVDHQKDVLKIPGTLHKMVSNKLVALQKGQDPSKITGYTFCQKLDERE
;
A
#
# COMPACT_ATOMS: atom_id res chain seq x y z
N LEU A 1 10.73 -2.82 -4.01
CA LEU A 1 9.36 -2.26 -3.87
C LEU A 1 8.42 -3.09 -4.74
N LEU A 2 7.13 -3.19 -4.39
CA LEU A 2 6.15 -3.88 -5.23
C LEU A 2 6.01 -3.18 -6.58
N ASP A 3 5.89 -3.97 -7.65
CA ASP A 3 5.55 -3.47 -8.97
C ASP A 3 4.20 -2.74 -8.96
N SER A 4 4.00 -1.80 -9.90
CA SER A 4 2.78 -1.00 -9.96
C SER A 4 1.51 -1.84 -10.10
N GLN A 5 1.54 -2.89 -10.93
CA GLN A 5 0.39 -3.78 -11.13
C GLN A 5 0.10 -4.56 -9.84
N VAL A 6 1.14 -5.16 -9.25
CA VAL A 6 1.02 -5.93 -8.00
C VAL A 6 0.50 -5.05 -6.86
N ARG A 7 0.96 -3.81 -6.77
CA ARG A 7 0.51 -2.84 -5.76
C ARG A 7 -0.97 -2.49 -5.91
N GLU A 8 -1.45 -2.31 -7.14
CA GLU A 8 -2.86 -2.00 -7.41
C GLU A 8 -3.78 -3.19 -7.13
N GLU A 9 -3.38 -4.40 -7.51
CA GLU A 9 -4.12 -5.62 -7.16
C GLU A 9 -4.15 -5.83 -5.65
N PHE A 10 -3.03 -5.58 -4.97
CA PHE A 10 -2.97 -5.63 -3.52
C PHE A 10 -3.89 -4.59 -2.86
N ARG A 11 -3.95 -3.37 -3.39
CA ARG A 11 -4.89 -2.32 -2.93
C ARG A 11 -6.34 -2.76 -3.06
N ARG A 12 -6.72 -3.36 -4.19
CA ARG A 12 -8.08 -3.87 -4.44
C ARG A 12 -8.43 -5.01 -3.48
N LEU A 13 -7.49 -5.91 -3.23
CA LEU A 13 -7.67 -6.98 -2.25
C LEU A 13 -7.89 -6.42 -0.84
N LEU A 14 -7.06 -5.48 -0.39
CA LEU A 14 -7.23 -4.85 0.92
C LEU A 14 -8.58 -4.11 1.04
N TYR A 15 -9.01 -3.44 -0.03
CA TYR A 15 -10.32 -2.81 -0.08
C TYR A 15 -11.46 -3.83 0.10
N PHE A 16 -11.42 -4.93 -0.67
CA PHE A 16 -12.39 -6.01 -0.54
C PHE A 16 -12.41 -6.60 0.87
N MET A 17 -11.24 -6.87 1.44
CA MET A 17 -11.11 -7.39 2.79
C MET A 17 -11.73 -6.46 3.84
N ALA A 18 -11.53 -5.14 3.71
CA ALA A 18 -12.12 -4.16 4.62
C ALA A 18 -13.66 -4.14 4.51
N VAL A 19 -14.20 -4.12 3.29
CA VAL A 19 -15.66 -4.18 3.08
C VAL A 19 -16.23 -5.46 3.69
N ALA A 20 -15.61 -6.62 3.44
CA ALA A 20 -16.07 -7.89 3.98
C ALA A 20 -15.94 -7.96 5.51
N ALA A 21 -14.88 -7.40 6.09
CA ALA A 21 -14.63 -7.42 7.53
C ALA A 21 -15.62 -6.55 8.33
N HIS A 22 -16.08 -5.44 7.74
CA HIS A 22 -16.97 -4.47 8.41
C HIS A 22 -18.44 -4.60 8.02
N ASN A 23 -18.80 -5.49 7.10
CA ASN A 23 -20.20 -5.68 6.72
C ASN A 23 -20.99 -6.35 7.86
N SER A 24 -21.95 -5.65 8.44
CA SER A 24 -22.83 -6.16 9.50
C SER A 24 -23.99 -7.02 8.96
N ASP A 25 -24.40 -6.75 7.73
CA ASP A 25 -25.63 -7.30 7.14
C ASP A 25 -25.37 -8.68 6.51
N LEU A 26 -24.12 -8.93 6.09
CA LEU A 26 -23.67 -10.18 5.53
C LEU A 26 -22.69 -10.87 6.48
N LYS A 27 -23.12 -11.98 7.08
CA LYS A 27 -22.27 -12.81 7.94
C LYS A 27 -21.49 -13.83 7.11
N LEU A 28 -20.17 -13.80 7.16
CA LEU A 28 -19.30 -14.74 6.44
C LEU A 28 -19.34 -16.15 7.04
N GLN A 29 -19.45 -16.24 8.36
CA GLN A 29 -19.56 -17.51 9.09
C GLN A 29 -20.42 -17.32 10.35
N LYS A 30 -21.37 -18.22 10.57
CA LYS A 30 -22.45 -18.08 11.57
C LYS A 30 -21.96 -17.74 12.99
N GLU A 31 -20.87 -18.35 13.42
CA GLU A 31 -20.33 -18.24 14.79
C GLU A 31 -19.04 -17.42 14.90
N SER A 32 -18.59 -16.79 13.80
CA SER A 32 -17.33 -16.04 13.78
C SER A 32 -17.56 -14.59 13.41
N ASP A 33 -16.79 -13.69 14.01
CA ASP A 33 -16.71 -12.31 13.55
C ASP A 33 -16.12 -12.23 12.12
N ASN A 34 -16.68 -11.37 11.27
CA ASN A 34 -16.25 -11.25 9.88
C ASN A 34 -14.78 -10.81 9.77
N ARG A 35 -14.32 -9.91 10.65
CA ARG A 35 -12.93 -9.46 10.73
C ARG A 35 -11.99 -10.63 11.02
N MET A 36 -12.42 -11.56 11.88
CA MET A 36 -11.65 -12.76 12.20
C MET A 36 -11.61 -13.75 11.05
N VAL A 37 -12.72 -13.93 10.33
CA VAL A 37 -12.78 -14.78 9.13
C VAL A 37 -11.85 -14.22 8.05
N VAL A 38 -11.99 -12.95 7.70
CA VAL A 38 -11.16 -12.26 6.70
C VAL A 38 -9.67 -12.38 7.04
N LYS A 39 -9.27 -12.07 8.28
CA LYS A 39 -7.88 -12.20 8.72
C LYS A 39 -7.35 -13.61 8.49
N ARG A 40 -8.09 -14.64 8.94
CA ARG A 40 -7.66 -16.05 8.83
C ARG A 40 -7.54 -16.50 7.38
N THR A 41 -8.52 -16.16 6.55
CA THR A 41 -8.59 -16.56 5.13
C THR A 41 -7.43 -15.98 4.32
N PHE A 42 -7.11 -14.70 4.52
CA PHE A 42 -6.14 -14.00 3.68
C PHE A 42 -4.73 -13.90 4.28
N SER A 43 -4.52 -14.23 5.56
CA SER A 43 -3.22 -14.10 6.25
C SER A 43 -2.05 -14.72 5.46
N LYS A 44 -2.22 -15.97 5.01
CA LYS A 44 -1.17 -16.70 4.26
C LYS A 44 -1.03 -16.23 2.81
N ALA A 45 -2.07 -15.63 2.23
CA ALA A 45 -2.03 -15.10 0.87
C ALA A 45 -1.24 -13.80 0.78
N ILE A 46 -1.28 -12.99 1.84
CA ILE A 46 -0.59 -11.69 1.90
C ILE A 46 0.79 -11.81 2.54
N ILE A 47 0.91 -12.55 3.65
CA ILE A 47 2.16 -12.68 4.40
C ILE A 47 2.57 -14.15 4.40
N ASN A 48 3.53 -14.48 3.55
CA ASN A 48 4.19 -15.78 3.55
C ASN A 48 5.61 -15.64 4.09
N ASN A 49 5.74 -15.36 5.39
CA ASN A 49 7.04 -15.23 6.05
C ASN A 49 7.12 -16.14 7.29
N LYS A 50 8.08 -17.07 7.28
CA LYS A 50 8.30 -18.04 8.36
C LYS A 50 8.93 -17.43 9.62
N THR A 51 9.58 -16.27 9.52
CA THR A 51 10.22 -15.59 10.66
C THR A 51 9.24 -14.73 11.45
N LEU A 52 8.12 -14.33 10.84
CA LEU A 52 7.11 -13.52 11.51
C LEU A 52 6.21 -14.42 12.37
N SER A 53 6.15 -14.15 13.68
CA SER A 53 5.28 -14.91 14.57
C SER A 53 3.81 -14.70 14.22
N ARG A 54 2.97 -15.72 14.47
CA ARG A 54 1.52 -15.67 14.15
C ARG A 54 0.85 -14.41 14.68
N GLY A 55 1.14 -14.02 15.92
CA GLY A 55 0.56 -12.80 16.52
C GLY A 55 0.95 -11.52 15.77
N LYS A 56 2.21 -11.40 15.32
CA LYS A 56 2.66 -10.24 14.54
C LYS A 56 2.07 -10.22 13.13
N THR A 57 1.98 -11.38 12.48
CA THR A 57 1.29 -11.54 11.19
C THR A 57 -0.15 -11.09 11.30
N ASP A 58 -0.86 -11.55 12.33
CA ASP A 58 -2.25 -11.18 12.58
C ASP A 58 -2.42 -9.67 12.79
N LEU A 59 -1.56 -9.05 13.60
CA LEU A 59 -1.57 -7.60 13.82
C LEU A 59 -1.32 -6.83 12.52
N LEU A 60 -0.37 -7.27 11.70
CA LEU A 60 -0.06 -6.62 10.43
C LEU A 60 -1.23 -6.70 9.45
N ILE A 61 -1.89 -7.86 9.32
CA ILE A 61 -3.08 -7.99 8.45
C ILE A 61 -4.20 -7.08 8.93
N LEU A 62 -4.49 -7.06 10.24
CA LEU A 62 -5.53 -6.20 10.79
C LEU A 62 -5.22 -4.72 10.53
N PHE A 63 -3.97 -4.30 10.76
CA PHE A 63 -3.52 -2.94 10.45
C PHE A 63 -3.74 -2.58 8.97
N LEU A 64 -3.32 -3.45 8.05
CA LEU A 64 -3.47 -3.25 6.61
C LEU A 64 -4.93 -3.10 6.19
N VAL A 65 -5.83 -3.89 6.79
CA VAL A 65 -7.27 -3.85 6.52
C VAL A 65 -7.90 -2.57 7.08
N ASP A 66 -7.64 -2.27 8.36
CA ASP A 66 -8.21 -1.12 9.05
C ASP A 66 -7.76 0.21 8.39
N HIS A 67 -6.57 0.22 7.77
CA HIS A 67 -5.95 1.42 7.18
C HIS A 67 -5.78 1.34 5.65
N GLN A 68 -6.59 0.51 4.96
CA GLN A 68 -6.39 0.21 3.53
C GLN A 68 -6.36 1.44 2.61
N LYS A 69 -7.07 2.52 2.98
CA LYS A 69 -7.12 3.76 2.19
C LYS A 69 -5.83 4.59 2.27
N ASP A 70 -5.06 4.41 3.34
CA ASP A 70 -3.92 5.26 3.67
C ASP A 70 -2.57 4.56 3.49
N VAL A 71 -2.51 3.23 3.72
CA VAL A 71 -1.26 2.44 3.63
C VAL A 71 -0.55 2.57 2.29
N LEU A 72 -1.30 2.66 1.19
CA LEU A 72 -0.75 2.76 -0.18
C LEU A 72 -0.93 4.14 -0.80
N LYS A 73 -1.34 5.14 -0.01
CA LYS A 73 -1.62 6.49 -0.50
C LYS A 73 -0.32 7.23 -0.81
N ILE A 74 -0.32 7.95 -1.93
CA ILE A 74 0.77 8.87 -2.26
C ILE A 74 0.61 10.13 -1.39
N PRO A 75 1.63 10.54 -0.62
CA PRO A 75 1.57 11.78 0.16
C PRO A 75 1.29 12.97 -0.75
N GLY A 76 0.37 13.85 -0.33
CA GLY A 76 0.00 15.03 -1.12
C GLY A 76 1.18 15.97 -1.40
N THR A 77 2.17 16.01 -0.52
CA THR A 77 3.44 16.73 -0.71
C THR A 77 4.23 16.19 -1.90
N LEU A 78 4.30 14.87 -2.06
CA LEU A 78 4.95 14.23 -3.20
C LEU A 78 4.18 14.49 -4.49
N HIS A 79 2.85 14.40 -4.45
CA HIS A 79 2.01 14.73 -5.60
C HIS A 79 2.25 16.18 -6.07
N LYS A 80 2.19 17.16 -5.15
CA LYS A 80 2.46 18.58 -5.45
C LYS A 80 3.85 18.79 -6.04
N MET A 81 4.87 18.14 -5.48
CA MET A 81 6.24 18.23 -5.94
C MET A 81 6.40 17.75 -7.39
N VAL A 82 5.83 16.58 -7.70
CA VAL A 82 5.86 16.02 -9.06
C VAL A 82 5.09 16.90 -10.03
N SER A 83 3.89 17.37 -9.66
CA SER A 83 3.11 18.30 -10.49
C SER A 83 3.88 19.59 -10.80
N ASN A 84 4.50 20.21 -9.80
CA ASN A 84 5.30 21.42 -9.98
C ASN A 84 6.50 21.17 -10.92
N LYS A 85 7.18 20.03 -10.76
CA LYS A 85 8.30 19.63 -11.63
C LYS A 85 7.84 19.45 -13.08
N LEU A 86 6.71 18.80 -13.31
CA LEU A 86 6.15 18.64 -14.67
C LEU A 86 5.80 19.99 -15.31
N VAL A 87 5.20 20.91 -14.55
CA VAL A 87 4.89 22.27 -15.03
C VAL A 87 6.16 23.06 -15.35
N ALA A 88 7.21 22.96 -14.53
CA ALA A 88 8.50 23.60 -14.77
C ALA A 88 9.15 23.08 -16.07
N LEU A 89 9.13 21.77 -16.29
CA LEU A 89 9.63 21.13 -17.52
C LEU A 89 8.86 21.59 -18.76
N GLN A 90 7.52 21.65 -18.68
CA GLN A 90 6.69 22.18 -19.76
C GLN A 90 7.01 23.65 -20.10
N LYS A 91 7.49 24.43 -19.13
CA LYS A 91 7.96 25.81 -19.30
C LYS A 91 9.40 25.90 -19.81
N GLY A 92 10.05 24.78 -20.12
CA GLY A 92 11.43 24.75 -20.62
C GLY A 92 12.50 24.96 -19.54
N GLN A 93 12.15 24.81 -18.26
CA GLN A 93 13.15 24.88 -17.18
C GLN A 93 14.05 23.64 -17.19
N ASP A 94 15.33 23.86 -16.88
CA ASP A 94 16.35 22.82 -16.85
C ASP A 94 16.04 21.75 -15.76
N PRO A 95 15.85 20.47 -16.14
CA PRO A 95 15.55 19.39 -15.22
C PRO A 95 16.57 19.22 -14.09
N SER A 96 17.84 19.58 -14.34
CA SER A 96 18.95 19.47 -13.39
C SER A 96 18.90 20.54 -12.30
N LYS A 97 18.20 21.65 -12.54
CA LYS A 97 18.02 22.76 -11.60
C LYS A 97 16.74 22.67 -10.78
N ILE A 98 15.80 21.79 -11.16
CA ILE A 98 14.56 21.56 -10.42
C ILE A 98 14.87 20.68 -9.20
N THR A 99 15.21 21.32 -8.08
CA THR A 99 15.44 20.68 -6.79
C THR A 99 14.17 20.02 -6.28
N GLY A 100 14.20 18.71 -6.11
CA GLY A 100 13.09 17.90 -5.62
C GLY A 100 13.53 16.46 -5.38
N TYR A 101 13.03 15.88 -4.28
CA TYR A 101 13.40 14.59 -3.67
C TYR A 101 13.83 13.50 -4.68
N THR A 102 15.10 13.08 -4.59
CA THR A 102 15.67 11.94 -5.29
C THR A 102 15.28 10.63 -4.57
N PHE A 103 14.04 10.17 -4.74
CA PHE A 103 13.79 8.76 -4.49
C PHE A 103 14.24 7.95 -5.70
N CYS A 104 15.13 6.99 -5.49
CA CYS A 104 15.88 6.26 -6.52
C CYS A 104 16.86 7.16 -7.31
N GLN A 105 17.88 7.67 -6.61
CA GLN A 105 19.07 8.17 -7.27
C GLN A 105 19.72 6.99 -8.03
N LYS A 106 19.94 7.14 -9.34
CA LYS A 106 20.75 6.19 -10.10
C LYS A 106 22.15 6.23 -9.49
N LEU A 107 22.58 5.14 -8.87
CA LEU A 107 23.97 5.01 -8.45
C LEU A 107 24.81 5.04 -9.73
N ASP A 108 25.75 5.97 -9.81
CA ASP A 108 26.77 5.93 -10.86
C ASP A 108 27.64 4.70 -10.61
N GLU A 109 28.09 4.02 -11.67
CA GLU A 109 28.90 2.78 -11.60
C GLU A 109 30.31 2.97 -10.98
N ARG A 110 30.57 4.12 -10.33
CA ARG A 110 31.86 4.49 -9.74
C ARG A 110 31.89 4.45 -8.22
N GLU A 111 30.84 3.95 -7.56
CA GLU A 111 30.81 3.65 -6.11
C GLU A 111 30.57 2.16 -5.84
#